data_AF-A0A9E3JMR2-F1
#
_entry.id   AF-A0A9E3JMR2-F1
#
_cell.length_a   1.000
_cell.length_b   1.000
_cell.length_c   1.000
_cell.angle_alpha   90.00
_cell.angle_beta   90.00
_cell.angle_gamma   90.00
#
_symmetry.space_group_name_H-M   'P 1'
#
loop_
_entity.id
_entity.type
_entity.pdbx_description
1 polymer ?
#
loop_
_entity_poly.entity_id
_entity_poly.type
_entity_poly.pdbx_seq_one_letter_code
_entity_poly.pdbx_strand_id
1 'polypeptide(L)'
;MSIESIAPLGAGLPIADAGASTQIASEGAGAPGFLDTIGHGLARVDASLREADTGLRALAAGEDVPLHDVMVSMERARLELMLAVEVRNRLIEAYQELNRMQM
;
A
#
# COMPACT_ATOMS: atom_id res chain seq x y z
N MET A 1 17.85 -44.61 13.85
CA MET A 1 17.15 -45.72 13.16
C MET A 1 15.84 -45.96 13.88
N SER A 2 14.79 -46.19 13.10
CA SER A 2 13.67 -47.08 13.42
C SER A 2 12.25 -46.46 13.51
N ILE A 3 11.47 -46.76 12.44
CA ILE A 3 10.07 -47.28 12.37
C ILE A 3 8.95 -46.40 12.97
N GLU A 4 7.74 -46.19 12.42
CA GLU A 4 7.07 -46.32 11.12
C GLU A 4 5.66 -45.70 11.28
N SER A 5 5.05 -45.40 10.14
CA SER A 5 3.68 -44.96 9.90
C SER A 5 2.61 -45.88 10.48
N ILE A 6 1.46 -45.32 10.91
CA ILE A 6 0.15 -45.96 10.71
C ILE A 6 -0.89 -44.86 10.39
N ALA A 7 -1.26 -44.77 9.11
CA ALA A 7 -2.49 -44.11 8.68
C ALA A 7 -3.70 -44.96 9.07
N PRO A 8 -4.82 -44.40 9.55
CA PRO A 8 -6.02 -45.18 9.78
C PRO A 8 -6.68 -45.55 8.44
N LEU A 9 -6.83 -46.86 8.22
CA LEU A 9 -7.57 -47.45 7.12
C LEU A 9 -9.05 -47.04 7.16
N GLY A 10 -9.60 -46.80 5.97
CA GLY A 10 -10.95 -46.29 5.78
C GLY A 10 -12.09 -47.32 5.86
N ALA A 11 -13.27 -46.74 5.65
CA ALA A 11 -14.52 -47.32 5.12
C ALA A 11 -15.39 -48.19 6.04
N GLY A 12 -16.40 -47.54 6.62
CA GLY A 12 -17.72 -48.10 6.91
C GLY A 12 -18.80 -47.05 6.63
N LEU A 13 -19.58 -47.25 5.57
CA LEU A 13 -20.64 -46.38 5.00
C LEU A 13 -21.85 -46.14 5.94
N PRO A 14 -22.92 -45.47 5.44
CA PRO A 14 -23.22 -44.05 5.20
C PRO A 14 -24.05 -43.49 6.39
N ILE A 15 -24.47 -42.22 6.53
CA ILE A 15 -25.72 -41.59 6.03
C ILE A 15 -25.66 -40.07 6.38
N ALA A 16 -26.22 -39.25 5.51
CA ALA A 16 -26.51 -37.82 5.58
C ALA A 16 -26.44 -37.07 6.94
N ASP A 17 -25.65 -36.00 6.97
CA ASP A 17 -26.15 -34.67 7.39
C ASP A 17 -25.47 -33.58 6.55
N ALA A 18 -26.26 -32.94 5.71
CA ALA A 18 -25.89 -31.74 4.99
C ALA A 18 -26.10 -30.56 5.94
N GLY A 19 -25.05 -30.14 6.65
CA GLY A 19 -25.26 -29.10 7.66
C GLY A 19 -24.05 -28.65 8.46
N ALA A 20 -22.83 -28.73 7.92
CA ALA A 20 -21.68 -28.11 8.58
C ALA A 20 -20.98 -27.17 7.60
N SER A 21 -21.46 -25.93 7.57
CA SER A 21 -20.71 -24.78 7.09
C SER A 21 -19.36 -24.76 7.80
N THR A 22 -18.33 -25.31 7.16
CA THR A 22 -16.94 -25.04 7.51
C THR A 22 -16.75 -23.54 7.36
N GLN A 23 -16.87 -22.83 8.49
CA GLN A 23 -16.41 -21.47 8.65
C GLN A 23 -14.93 -21.45 8.29
N ILE A 24 -14.66 -21.00 7.06
CA ILE A 24 -13.36 -20.46 6.72
C ILE A 24 -13.24 -19.20 7.57
N ALA A 25 -12.47 -19.31 8.65
CA ALA A 25 -12.03 -18.17 9.42
C ALA A 25 -11.35 -17.21 8.44
N SER A 26 -12.02 -16.11 8.11
CA SER A 26 -11.39 -15.00 7.44
C SER A 26 -10.38 -14.42 8.42
N GLU A 27 -9.09 -14.66 8.18
CA GLU A 27 -8.04 -13.74 8.61
C GLU A 27 -8.25 -12.42 7.85
N GLY A 28 -9.25 -11.66 8.30
CA GLY A 28 -9.56 -10.31 7.85
C GLY A 28 -8.65 -9.31 8.57
N ALA A 29 -7.34 -9.44 8.42
CA ALA A 29 -6.48 -8.26 8.46
C ALA A 29 -6.51 -7.68 7.05
N GLY A 30 -7.59 -6.94 6.75
CA GLY A 30 -7.83 -6.38 5.43
C GLY A 30 -6.62 -5.56 4.99
N ALA A 31 -6.04 -5.95 3.85
CA ALA A 31 -5.03 -5.12 3.20
C ALA A 31 -5.62 -3.70 3.02
N PRO A 32 -4.83 -2.64 3.28
CA PRO A 32 -5.30 -1.28 3.10
C PRO A 32 -5.88 -1.13 1.69
N GLY A 33 -7.07 -0.55 1.61
CA GLY A 33 -7.73 -0.32 0.33
C GLY A 33 -6.84 0.49 -0.60
N PHE A 34 -7.04 0.37 -1.91
CA PHE A 34 -6.29 1.16 -2.89
C PHE A 34 -6.36 2.67 -2.59
N LEU A 35 -7.54 3.17 -2.20
CA LEU A 35 -7.74 4.58 -1.81
C LEU A 35 -6.93 4.96 -0.56
N ASP A 36 -6.83 4.06 0.40
CA ASP A 36 -6.05 4.27 1.63
C ASP A 36 -4.55 4.36 1.30
N THR A 37 -4.07 3.49 0.41
CA THR A 37 -2.69 3.52 -0.10
C THR A 37 -2.38 4.85 -0.82
N ILE A 38 -3.30 5.33 -1.65
CA ILE A 38 -3.17 6.64 -2.34
C ILE A 38 -3.18 7.79 -1.33
N GLY A 39 -4.07 7.75 -0.34
CA GLY A 39 -4.14 8.73 0.74
C GLY A 39 -2.85 8.80 1.55
N HIS A 40 -2.30 7.65 1.94
CA HIS A 40 -0.99 7.54 2.59
C HIS A 40 0.15 8.04 1.70
N GLY A 41 0.08 7.77 0.39
CA GLY A 41 1.04 8.30 -0.59
C GLY A 41 1.03 9.83 -0.64
N LEU A 42 -0.15 10.44 -0.65
CA LEU A 42 -0.28 11.90 -0.65
C LEU A 42 0.25 12.52 0.65
N ALA A 43 -0.04 11.90 1.80
CA ALA A 43 0.50 12.33 3.09
C ALA A 43 2.04 12.25 3.12
N ARG A 44 2.63 11.25 2.45
CA ARG A 44 4.08 11.11 2.31
C ARG A 44 4.68 12.24 1.47
N VAL A 45 4.08 12.57 0.33
CA VAL A 45 4.53 13.68 -0.53
C VAL A 45 4.51 14.99 0.25
N ASP A 46 3.43 15.25 0.99
CA ASP A 46 3.29 16.44 1.83
C ASP A 46 4.35 16.48 2.95
N ALA A 47 4.64 15.35 3.59
CA ALA A 47 5.73 15.26 4.56
C ALA A 47 7.10 15.54 3.92
N SER A 48 7.39 14.98 2.75
CA SER A 48 8.66 15.19 2.04
C SER A 48 8.85 16.65 1.61
N LEU A 49 7.78 17.31 1.16
CA LEU A 49 7.80 18.74 0.82
C LEU A 49 8.09 19.61 2.05
N ARG A 50 7.49 19.31 3.20
CA ARG A 50 7.76 20.05 4.45
C ARG A 50 9.17 19.84 4.96
N GLU A 51 9.70 18.63 4.86
CA GLU A 51 11.08 18.30 5.25
C GLU A 51 12.08 19.11 4.41
N ALA A 52 11.89 19.11 3.08
CA ALA A 52 12.71 19.88 2.16
C ALA A 52 12.66 21.40 2.43
N ASP A 53 11.47 21.95 2.67
CA ASP A 53 11.27 23.37 2.99
C ASP A 53 11.89 23.74 4.36
N THR A 54 11.80 22.86 5.36
CA THR A 54 12.43 23.06 6.67
C THR A 54 13.96 23.09 6.54
N GLY A 55 14.54 22.11 5.83
CA GLY A 55 15.98 22.07 5.59
C GLY A 55 16.49 23.29 4.81
N LEU A 56 15.72 23.74 3.81
CA LEU A 56 16.04 24.94 3.04
C LEU A 56 16.02 26.20 3.90
N ARG A 57 15.03 26.34 4.81
CA ARG A 57 14.93 27.49 5.71
C ARG A 57 16.07 27.52 6.73
N ALA A 58 16.40 26.38 7.32
CA ALA A 58 17.49 26.25 8.27
C ALA A 58 18.85 26.60 7.61
N LEU A 59 19.08 26.09 6.39
CA LEU A 59 20.24 26.45 5.59
C LEU A 59 20.28 27.95 5.26
N ALA A 60 19.15 28.54 4.86
CA ALA A 60 19.06 29.98 4.57
C ALA A 60 19.23 30.86 5.82
N ALA A 61 18.87 30.35 7.00
CA ALA A 61 19.10 30.99 8.29
C ALA A 61 20.55 30.89 8.77
N GLY A 62 21.41 30.14 8.07
CA GLY A 62 22.80 29.92 8.44
C GLY A 62 23.00 28.92 9.58
N GLU A 63 22.00 28.07 9.84
CA GLU A 63 22.16 26.93 10.75
C GLU A 63 23.13 25.90 10.17
N ASP A 64 23.80 25.16 11.03
CA ASP A 64 24.79 24.13 10.65
C ASP A 64 24.06 22.86 10.15
N VAL A 65 23.46 22.97 8.96
CA VAL A 65 22.76 21.89 8.29
C VAL A 65 23.59 21.45 7.08
N PRO A 66 23.88 20.15 6.93
CA PRO A 66 24.59 19.64 5.76
C PRO A 66 23.85 19.97 4.46
N LEU A 67 24.45 20.81 3.62
CA LEU A 67 23.90 21.23 2.33
C LEU A 67 23.49 20.04 1.44
N HIS A 68 24.26 18.95 1.46
CA HIS A 68 23.98 17.77 0.65
C HIS A 68 22.66 17.08 1.06
N ASP A 69 22.35 17.03 2.34
CA ASP A 69 21.10 16.44 2.84
C ASP A 69 19.89 17.27 2.43
N VAL A 70 20.01 18.61 2.47
CA VAL A 70 18.97 19.52 1.97
C VAL A 70 18.74 19.33 0.47
N MET A 71 19.82 19.22 -0.33
CA MET A 71 19.68 18.97 -1.76
C MET A 71 19.04 17.61 -2.07
N VAL A 72 19.41 16.56 -1.31
CA VAL A 72 18.83 15.22 -1.46
C VAL A 72 17.34 15.21 -1.08
N SER A 73 16.96 15.87 0.02
CA SER A 73 15.55 15.95 0.44
C SER A 73 14.71 16.73 -0.58
N MET A 74 15.25 17.80 -1.16
CA MET A 74 14.60 18.54 -2.24
C MET A 74 14.39 17.70 -3.51
N GLU A 75 15.40 16.97 -3.97
CA GLU A 75 15.25 16.13 -5.17
C GLU A 75 14.27 14.98 -4.91
N ARG A 76 14.31 14.39 -3.71
CA ARG A 76 13.33 13.38 -3.30
C ARG A 76 11.90 13.92 -3.35
N ALA A 77 11.65 15.07 -2.72
CA ALA A 77 10.34 15.70 -2.72
C ALA A 77 9.83 15.99 -4.14
N ARG A 78 10.75 16.40 -5.04
CA ARG A 78 10.46 16.63 -6.46
C ARG A 78 10.03 15.35 -7.17
N LEU A 79 10.77 14.24 -7.00
CA LEU A 79 10.43 12.94 -7.58
C LEU A 79 9.08 12.44 -7.07
N GLU A 80 8.84 12.52 -5.77
CA GLU A 80 7.58 12.10 -5.13
C GLU A 80 6.39 12.93 -5.64
N LEU A 81 6.57 14.24 -5.83
CA LEU A 81 5.54 15.10 -6.42
C LEU A 81 5.24 14.75 -7.88
N MET A 82 6.26 14.50 -8.69
CA MET A 82 6.05 14.08 -10.10
C MET A 82 5.25 12.78 -10.17
N LEU A 83 5.57 11.81 -9.32
CA LEU A 83 4.81 10.57 -9.21
C LEU A 83 3.35 10.83 -8.82
N ALA A 84 3.11 11.71 -7.83
CA ALA A 84 1.76 12.05 -7.40
C ALA A 84 0.93 12.70 -8.51
N VAL A 85 1.55 13.58 -9.31
CA VAL A 85 0.90 14.20 -10.48
C VAL A 85 0.52 13.15 -11.52
N GLU A 86 1.40 12.19 -11.80
CA GLU A 86 1.13 11.12 -12.76
C GLU A 86 -0.05 10.25 -12.30
N VAL A 87 -0.06 9.86 -11.03
CA VAL A 87 -1.16 9.11 -10.42
C VAL A 87 -2.46 9.90 -10.50
N ARG A 88 -2.45 11.20 -10.18
CA ARG A 88 -3.62 12.09 -10.30
C ARG A 88 -4.14 12.11 -11.74
N ASN A 89 -3.26 12.26 -12.73
CA ASN A 89 -3.64 12.28 -14.13
C ASN A 89 -4.31 10.96 -14.52
N ARG A 90 -3.72 9.82 -14.14
CA ARG A 90 -4.25 8.50 -14.43
C ARG A 90 -5.62 8.26 -13.78
N LEU A 91 -5.84 8.76 -12.57
CA LEU A 91 -7.15 8.67 -11.89
C LEU A 91 -8.22 9.50 -12.62
N ILE A 92 -7.86 10.70 -13.08
CA ILE A 92 -8.76 11.55 -13.87
C ILE A 92 -9.11 10.87 -15.20
N GLU A 93 -8.14 10.29 -15.89
CA GLU A 93 -8.37 9.53 -17.13
C GLU A 93 -9.27 8.31 -16.90
N ALA A 94 -9.01 7.52 -15.86
CA ALA A 94 -9.81 6.35 -15.53
C ALA A 94 -11.27 6.72 -15.24
N TYR A 95 -11.50 7.84 -14.55
CA TYR A 95 -12.83 8.38 -14.34
C TYR A 95 -13.51 8.81 -15.65
N GLN A 96 -12.78 9.52 -16.52
CA GLN A 96 -13.31 9.94 -17.83
C GLN A 96 -13.66 8.75 -18.72
N GLU A 97 -12.84 7.69 -18.69
CA GLU A 97 -13.07 6.49 -19.50
C GLU A 97 -14.30 5.70 -19.04
N LEU A 98 -14.49 5.55 -17.72
CA LEU A 98 -15.69 4.94 -17.16
C LEU A 98 -16.97 5.64 -17.63
N ASN A 99 -16.95 6.98 -17.67
CA ASN A 99 -18.08 7.78 -18.12
C ASN A 99 -18.34 7.64 -19.64
N ARG A 100 -17.29 7.39 -20.43
CA ARG A 100 -17.36 7.19 -21.88
C ARG A 100 -17.96 5.84 -22.26
N MET A 101 -17.78 4.81 -21.44
CA MET A 101 -18.35 3.48 -21.65
C MET A 101 -19.87 3.40 -21.40
N GLN A 102 -20.43 4.35 -20.63
CA GLN A 102 -21.84 4.32 -20.22
C GLN A 102 -22.77 5.15 -21.13
N MET A 103 -22.22 5.81 -22.15
CA MET A 103 -22.97 6.58 -23.15
C MET A 103 -23.09 5.82 -24.46
#